data_AF-A0A806TFA6-F1
#
_entry.id   AF-A0A806TFA6-F1
#
_cell.length_a   1.000
_cell.length_b   1.000
_cell.length_c   1.000
_cell.angle_alpha   90.00
_cell.angle_beta   90.00
_cell.angle_gamma   90.00
#
_symmetry.space_group_name_H-M   'P 1'
#
loop_
_entity.id
_entity.type
_entity.pdbx_description
1 polymer ?
#
loop_
_entity_poly.entity_id
_entity_poly.type
_entity_poly.pdbx_seq_one_letter_code
_entity_poly.pdbx_strand_id
1 'polypeptide(L)'
;MKKYKKMLVGFNNKDLNCYASRGDWLYLANKKDTKKGLFRLPNYLYFFVSLNSKRMPSEFGVVKTIEGYITAEDLARLDYENRKIDVSLINEEVLKEYEEFLEKINAKPEHTPIGATWLETILPEKTRKLRVHKKFFTGMSKEEKKSVFEFDIKDISE
;
A
#
# COMPACT_ATOMS: atom_id res chain seq x y z
N MET A 1 8.11 -18.91 -8.08
CA MET A 1 7.62 -17.61 -7.56
C MET A 1 6.27 -17.81 -6.88
N LYS A 2 6.07 -17.25 -5.68
CA LYS A 2 4.82 -17.41 -4.91
C LYS A 2 3.67 -16.61 -5.55
N LYS A 3 2.44 -17.11 -5.38
CA LYS A 3 1.21 -16.46 -5.87
C LYS A 3 0.39 -15.95 -4.70
N TYR A 4 -0.02 -14.69 -4.76
CA TYR A 4 -0.72 -13.99 -3.69
C TYR A 4 -2.14 -13.61 -4.13
N LYS A 5 -3.13 -13.81 -3.26
CA LYS A 5 -4.56 -13.61 -3.58
C LYS A 5 -5.15 -12.34 -2.98
N LYS A 6 -4.36 -11.62 -2.18
CA LYS A 6 -4.76 -10.35 -1.57
C LYS A 6 -3.82 -9.25 -1.97
N MET A 7 -4.37 -8.06 -2.12
CA MET A 7 -3.63 -6.84 -2.40
C MET A 7 -4.06 -5.73 -1.43
N LEU A 8 -3.17 -4.77 -1.22
CA LEU A 8 -3.51 -3.54 -0.52
C LEU A 8 -4.15 -2.58 -1.52
N VAL A 9 -5.33 -2.04 -1.22
CA VAL A 9 -6.02 -1.13 -2.13
C VAL A 9 -6.46 0.17 -1.48
N GLY A 10 -6.64 1.20 -2.31
CA GLY A 10 -7.24 2.47 -1.95
C GLY A 10 -8.74 2.33 -1.69
N PHE A 11 -9.27 3.28 -0.92
CA PHE A 11 -10.69 3.35 -0.56
C PHE A 11 -11.27 4.77 -0.66
N ASN A 12 -10.50 5.73 -1.18
CA ASN A 12 -10.87 7.12 -1.42
C ASN A 12 -11.65 7.78 -0.26
N ASN A 13 -10.94 8.05 0.83
CA ASN A 13 -11.47 8.79 1.97
C ASN A 13 -10.44 9.82 2.42
N LYS A 14 -10.70 11.09 2.10
CA LYS A 14 -9.79 12.20 2.36
C LYS A 14 -9.63 12.50 3.85
N ASP A 15 -10.68 12.28 4.65
CA ASP A 15 -10.64 12.46 6.10
C ASP A 15 -9.68 11.47 6.78
N LEU A 16 -9.45 10.32 6.13
CA LEU A 16 -8.49 9.30 6.53
C LEU A 16 -7.18 9.35 5.71
N ASN A 17 -6.93 10.45 5.00
CA ASN A 17 -5.75 10.65 4.15
C ASN A 17 -5.51 9.54 3.11
N CYS A 18 -6.58 8.93 2.59
CA CYS A 18 -6.52 8.01 1.45
C CYS A 18 -7.08 8.72 0.21
N TYR A 19 -6.19 9.17 -0.68
CA TYR A 19 -6.55 9.88 -1.91
C TYR A 19 -6.55 8.98 -3.15
N ALA A 20 -6.05 7.75 -3.02
CA ALA A 20 -6.16 6.76 -4.07
C ALA A 20 -7.62 6.36 -4.26
N SER A 21 -8.00 6.09 -5.50
CA SER A 21 -9.35 5.69 -5.86
C SER A 21 -9.70 4.38 -5.16
N ARG A 22 -10.99 4.13 -4.96
CA ARG A 22 -11.43 2.83 -4.46
C ARG A 22 -10.93 1.74 -5.41
N GLY A 23 -10.31 0.69 -4.88
CA GLY A 23 -9.81 -0.44 -5.68
C GLY A 23 -8.43 -0.25 -6.31
N ASP A 24 -7.87 0.97 -6.35
CA ASP A 24 -6.52 1.20 -6.84
C ASP A 24 -5.52 0.39 -6.00
N TRP A 25 -4.67 -0.41 -6.66
CA TRP A 25 -3.61 -1.14 -5.96
C TRP A 25 -2.58 -0.18 -5.40
N LEU A 26 -2.15 -0.43 -4.16
CA LEU A 26 -1.25 0.42 -3.41
C LEU A 26 0.09 -0.28 -3.17
N TYR A 27 1.17 0.46 -3.38
CA TYR A 27 2.51 0.07 -2.94
C TYR A 27 3.19 1.19 -2.16
N LEU A 28 4.28 0.86 -1.47
CA LEU A 28 5.08 1.80 -0.71
C LEU A 28 5.55 2.93 -1.63
N ALA A 29 5.38 4.18 -1.19
CA ALA A 29 5.91 5.33 -1.91
C ALA A 29 7.45 5.25 -2.03
N ASN A 30 8.02 6.01 -2.95
CA ASN A 30 9.46 6.21 -3.04
C ASN A 30 9.83 7.68 -2.75
N LYS A 31 11.13 8.01 -2.77
CA LYS A 31 11.63 9.36 -2.47
C LYS A 31 11.20 10.44 -3.49
N LYS A 32 10.91 10.06 -4.73
CA LYS A 32 10.45 10.94 -5.83
C LYS A 32 8.94 11.08 -5.90
N ASP A 33 8.19 10.23 -5.19
CA ASP A 33 6.74 10.35 -5.12
C ASP A 33 6.37 11.63 -4.37
N THR A 34 5.63 12.50 -5.05
CA THR A 34 5.25 13.81 -4.54
C THR A 34 3.80 13.80 -4.09
N LYS A 35 3.53 14.46 -2.97
CA LYS A 35 2.20 14.62 -2.37
C LYS A 35 1.36 15.67 -3.13
N LYS A 36 1.45 15.75 -4.47
CA LYS A 36 0.95 16.85 -5.33
C LYS A 36 -0.18 17.68 -4.69
N GLY A 37 0.14 18.88 -4.22
CA GLY A 37 -0.85 19.87 -3.76
C GLY A 37 -1.67 19.52 -2.51
N LEU A 38 -1.39 18.42 -1.82
CA LEU A 38 -2.13 17.97 -0.64
C LEU A 38 -1.21 18.01 0.59
N PHE A 39 -1.75 18.56 1.67
CA PHE A 39 -1.10 18.89 2.95
C PHE A 39 0.05 17.95 3.35
N ARG A 40 1.08 18.53 3.97
CA ARG A 40 2.26 17.82 4.49
C ARG A 40 1.82 16.62 5.34
N LEU A 41 1.76 15.41 4.74
CA LEU A 41 1.57 14.19 5.55
C LEU A 41 2.70 14.17 6.60
N PRO A 42 2.40 13.82 7.86
CA PRO A 42 3.36 13.94 8.94
C PRO A 42 4.66 13.19 8.62
N ASN A 43 5.82 13.81 8.90
CA ASN A 43 7.14 13.24 8.56
C ASN A 43 7.44 11.87 9.22
N TYR A 44 6.65 11.47 10.22
CA TYR A 44 6.80 10.20 10.93
C TYR A 44 6.05 9.03 10.26
N LEU A 45 5.04 9.31 9.42
CA LEU A 45 4.31 8.28 8.66
C LEU A 45 4.90 8.14 7.27
N TYR A 46 5.04 6.90 6.83
CA TYR A 46 5.23 6.62 5.41
C TYR A 46 3.87 6.49 4.74
N PHE A 47 3.83 6.65 3.42
CA PHE A 47 2.60 6.57 2.67
C PHE A 47 2.75 5.54 1.54
N PHE A 48 1.60 5.08 1.08
CA PHE A 48 1.46 4.29 -0.13
C PHE A 48 1.09 5.20 -1.29
N VAL A 49 1.27 4.71 -2.51
CA VAL A 49 0.81 5.37 -3.74
C VAL A 49 0.07 4.38 -4.61
N SER A 50 -0.91 4.87 -5.36
CA SER A 50 -1.61 4.06 -6.36
C SER A 50 -0.66 3.64 -7.49
N LEU A 51 -0.75 2.38 -7.90
CA LEU A 51 0.01 1.80 -9.00
C LEU A 51 -0.66 2.06 -10.35
N ASN A 52 -0.91 3.34 -10.61
CA ASN A 52 -1.46 3.85 -11.86
C ASN A 52 -0.77 5.16 -12.23
N SER A 53 -1.10 5.70 -13.41
CA SER A 53 -0.49 6.94 -13.93
C SER A 53 -0.64 8.17 -13.02
N LYS A 54 -1.64 8.15 -12.11
CA LYS A 54 -1.91 9.25 -11.18
C LYS A 54 -1.01 9.22 -9.94
N ARG A 55 -0.58 8.03 -9.49
CA ARG A 55 0.24 7.81 -8.27
C ARG A 55 -0.27 8.59 -7.05
N MET A 56 -1.56 8.47 -6.76
CA MET A 56 -2.22 9.18 -5.67
C MET A 56 -1.75 8.67 -4.30
N PRO A 57 -1.37 9.56 -3.37
CA PRO A 57 -0.85 9.15 -2.06
C PRO A 57 -1.97 8.64 -1.15
N SER A 58 -1.63 7.74 -0.23
CA SER A 58 -2.53 7.25 0.81
C SER A 58 -1.75 6.89 2.08
N GLU A 59 -2.13 7.42 3.24
CA GLU A 59 -1.52 7.02 4.52
C GLU A 59 -1.86 5.57 4.88
N PHE A 60 -3.06 5.14 4.49
CA PHE A 60 -3.56 3.79 4.74
C PHE A 60 -4.11 3.18 3.47
N GLY A 61 -3.99 1.86 3.37
CA GLY A 61 -4.78 1.05 2.45
C GLY A 61 -5.61 0.03 3.22
N VAL A 62 -6.44 -0.71 2.50
CA VAL A 62 -7.21 -1.83 3.05
C VAL A 62 -6.87 -3.11 2.30
N VAL A 63 -6.72 -4.21 3.03
CA VAL A 63 -6.47 -5.53 2.43
C VAL A 63 -7.75 -6.03 1.78
N LYS A 64 -7.64 -6.47 0.53
CA LYS A 64 -8.76 -7.06 -0.21
C LYS A 64 -8.31 -8.29 -0.97
N THR A 65 -9.22 -9.25 -1.10
CA THR A 65 -9.05 -10.36 -2.02
C THR A 65 -9.21 -9.85 -3.45
N ILE A 66 -8.28 -10.23 -4.33
CA ILE A 66 -8.31 -9.87 -5.76
C ILE A 66 -8.78 -11.05 -6.59
N GLU A 67 -9.31 -10.78 -7.78
CA GLU A 67 -9.58 -11.84 -8.75
C GLU A 67 -8.25 -12.38 -9.30
N GLY A 68 -8.09 -13.70 -9.25
CA GLY A 68 -6.85 -14.37 -9.66
C GLY A 68 -5.75 -14.30 -8.60
N TYR A 69 -4.56 -13.88 -9.01
CA TYR A 69 -3.40 -13.73 -8.14
C TYR A 69 -2.42 -12.70 -8.70
N ILE A 70 -1.54 -12.21 -7.83
CA ILE A 70 -0.41 -11.37 -8.17
C ILE A 70 0.88 -12.03 -7.67
N THR A 71 1.98 -11.86 -8.39
CA THR A 71 3.32 -12.26 -7.97
C THR A 71 4.19 -11.04 -7.64
N ALA A 72 5.33 -11.26 -7.00
CA ALA A 72 6.27 -10.17 -6.73
C ALA A 72 6.78 -9.50 -8.01
N GLU A 73 7.00 -10.28 -9.08
CA GLU A 73 7.39 -9.78 -10.40
C GLU A 73 6.29 -8.94 -11.04
N ASP A 74 5.03 -9.39 -11.00
CA ASP A 74 3.90 -8.61 -11.53
C ASP A 74 3.80 -7.24 -10.85
N LEU A 75 3.93 -7.22 -9.52
CA LEU A 75 3.88 -6.00 -8.72
C LEU A 75 5.07 -5.07 -9.03
N ALA A 76 6.28 -5.64 -9.11
CA ALA A 76 7.50 -4.89 -9.40
C ALA A 76 7.46 -4.25 -10.79
N ARG A 77 7.06 -5.02 -11.81
CA ARG A 77 6.89 -4.53 -13.18
C ARG A 77 5.87 -3.41 -13.22
N LEU A 78 4.72 -3.57 -12.56
CA LEU A 78 3.69 -2.55 -12.52
C LEU A 78 4.19 -1.23 -11.88
N ASP A 79 4.93 -1.28 -10.76
CA ASP A 79 5.49 -0.07 -10.16
C ASP A 79 6.54 0.58 -11.07
N TYR A 80 7.45 -0.20 -11.66
CA TYR A 80 8.51 0.28 -12.54
C TYR A 80 7.94 0.94 -13.80
N GLU A 81 7.00 0.29 -14.47
CA GLU A 81 6.32 0.81 -15.66
C GLU A 81 5.60 2.14 -15.35
N ASN A 82 4.85 2.21 -14.24
CA ASN A 82 4.19 3.45 -13.81
C ASN A 82 5.17 4.58 -13.47
N ARG A 83 6.40 4.24 -13.05
CA ARG A 83 7.47 5.19 -12.75
C ARG A 83 8.32 5.54 -13.98
N LYS A 84 8.06 4.92 -15.13
CA LYS A 84 8.89 5.03 -16.34
C LYS A 84 10.35 4.64 -16.06
N ILE A 85 10.55 3.61 -15.25
CA ILE A 85 11.85 3.00 -14.95
C ILE A 85 11.97 1.73 -15.79
N ASP A 86 13.18 1.46 -16.28
CA ASP A 86 13.45 0.24 -17.04
C ASP A 86 13.24 -1.01 -16.16
N VAL A 87 12.34 -1.89 -16.62
CA VAL A 87 11.99 -3.17 -15.95
C VAL A 87 13.15 -4.16 -15.95
N SER A 88 14.14 -4.00 -16.84
CA SER A 88 15.35 -4.85 -16.85
C SER A 88 16.20 -4.69 -15.57
N LEU A 89 15.99 -3.59 -14.84
CA LEU A 89 16.67 -3.30 -13.57
C LEU A 89 16.07 -4.05 -12.38
N ILE A 90 15.00 -4.83 -12.58
CA ILE A 90 14.41 -5.68 -11.55
C ILE A 90 15.30 -6.91 -11.35
N ASN A 91 16.02 -6.95 -10.24
CA ASN A 91 16.86 -8.07 -9.82
C ASN A 91 16.24 -8.83 -8.63
N GLU A 92 16.91 -9.88 -8.16
CA GLU A 92 16.42 -10.70 -7.04
C GLU A 92 16.25 -9.91 -5.73
N GLU A 93 17.12 -8.94 -5.46
CA GLU A 93 17.02 -8.09 -4.26
C GLU A 93 15.76 -7.21 -4.32
N VAL A 94 15.50 -6.61 -5.48
CA VAL A 94 14.29 -5.81 -5.72
C VAL A 94 13.05 -6.70 -5.58
N LEU A 95 13.03 -7.88 -6.21
CA LEU A 95 11.90 -8.82 -6.12
C LEU A 95 11.61 -9.24 -4.69
N LYS A 96 12.64 -9.42 -3.86
CA LYS A 96 12.50 -9.75 -2.45
C LYS A 96 11.73 -8.67 -1.68
N GLU A 97 11.94 -7.38 -1.97
CA GLU A 97 11.18 -6.30 -1.32
C GLU A 97 9.67 -6.38 -1.62
N TYR A 98 9.31 -6.61 -2.89
CA TYR A 98 7.92 -6.79 -3.30
C TYR A 98 7.31 -8.08 -2.73
N GLU A 99 8.09 -9.16 -2.67
CA GLU A 99 7.64 -10.42 -2.07
C GLU A 99 7.36 -10.25 -0.57
N GLU A 100 8.28 -9.64 0.19
CA GLU A 100 8.09 -9.37 1.62
C GLU A 100 6.86 -8.47 1.88
N PHE A 101 6.58 -7.52 0.99
CA PHE A 101 5.37 -6.72 1.05
C PHE A 101 4.12 -7.59 0.87
N LEU A 102 4.06 -8.39 -0.20
CA LEU A 102 2.93 -9.26 -0.51
C LEU A 102 2.69 -10.31 0.58
N GLU A 103 3.74 -10.92 1.14
CA GLU A 103 3.65 -11.84 2.28
C GLU A 103 2.96 -11.17 3.48
N LYS A 104 3.39 -9.95 3.84
CA LYS A 104 2.82 -9.21 4.96
C LYS A 104 1.35 -8.87 4.73
N ILE A 105 0.97 -8.50 3.50
CA ILE A 105 -0.43 -8.21 3.15
C ILE A 105 -1.27 -9.48 3.19
N ASN A 106 -0.79 -10.58 2.63
CA ASN A 106 -1.57 -11.83 2.50
C ASN A 106 -1.75 -12.56 3.84
N ALA A 107 -0.84 -12.33 4.80
CA ALA A 107 -0.97 -12.79 6.18
C ALA A 107 -2.08 -12.08 6.98
N LYS A 108 -2.67 -10.98 6.47
CA LYS A 108 -3.75 -10.26 7.16
C LYS A 108 -5.13 -10.71 6.66
N PRO A 109 -6.16 -10.67 7.53
CA PRO A 109 -7.54 -10.85 7.09
C PRO A 109 -7.93 -9.80 6.06
N GLU A 110 -8.88 -10.15 5.20
CA GLU A 110 -9.56 -9.19 4.35
C GLU A 110 -10.22 -8.06 5.17
N HIS A 111 -10.34 -6.89 4.57
CA HIS A 111 -10.84 -5.65 5.17
C HIS A 111 -9.95 -5.08 6.30
N THR A 112 -8.75 -5.64 6.50
CA THR A 112 -7.81 -5.09 7.49
C THR A 112 -7.19 -3.80 6.94
N PRO A 113 -7.30 -2.66 7.63
CA PRO A 113 -6.58 -1.47 7.26
C PRO A 113 -5.10 -1.56 7.65
N ILE A 114 -4.23 -1.06 6.78
CA ILE A 114 -2.77 -1.19 6.88
C ILE A 114 -2.13 0.19 6.70
N GLY A 115 -1.15 0.48 7.56
CA GLY A 115 -0.28 1.65 7.49
C GLY A 115 1.18 1.26 7.34
N ALA A 116 2.04 2.23 7.03
CA ALA A 116 3.49 2.07 7.01
C ALA A 116 4.18 3.15 7.85
N THR A 117 5.14 2.74 8.67
CA THR A 117 5.92 3.65 9.53
C THR A 117 7.39 3.31 9.46
N TRP A 118 8.24 4.31 9.62
CA TRP A 118 9.67 4.09 9.86
C TRP A 118 9.89 3.63 11.30
N LEU A 119 10.48 2.45 11.46
CA LEU A 119 11.02 1.99 12.73
C LEU A 119 12.49 2.38 12.78
N GLU A 120 12.83 3.32 13.66
CA GLU A 120 14.22 3.66 13.96
C GLU A 120 14.68 2.86 15.18
N THR A 121 15.72 2.05 15.01
CA THR A 121 16.46 1.42 16.11
C THR A 121 17.73 2.21 16.31
N ILE A 122 18.00 2.66 17.53
CA ILE A 122 19.12 3.59 17.82
C ILE A 122 20.37 2.84 18.31
N LEU A 123 20.24 1.61 18.82
CA LEU A 123 21.34 0.82 19.39
C LEU A 123 21.26 -0.66 18.98
N PRO A 124 22.40 -1.34 18.69
CA PRO A 124 23.79 -0.82 18.73
C PRO A 124 24.17 0.07 17.54
N GLU A 125 23.41 0.02 16.44
CA GLU A 125 23.59 0.90 15.27
C GLU A 125 22.27 1.57 14.90
N LYS A 126 22.34 2.83 14.45
CA LYS A 126 21.16 3.55 13.99
C LYS A 126 20.67 2.93 12.66
N THR A 127 19.62 2.13 12.73
CA THR A 127 18.96 1.56 11.55
C THR A 127 17.55 2.11 11.41
N ARG A 128 17.12 2.31 10.16
CA ARG A 128 15.78 2.78 9.84
C ARG A 128 15.15 1.80 8.86
N LYS A 129 14.14 1.06 9.31
CA LYS A 129 13.42 0.06 8.49
C LYS A 129 11.97 0.44 8.33
N LEU A 130 11.44 0.23 7.14
CA LEU A 130 10.04 0.51 6.85
C LEU A 130 9.17 -0.67 7.29
N ARG A 131 8.18 -0.41 8.14
CA ARG A 131 7.31 -1.43 8.74
C ARG A 131 5.86 -1.25 8.33
N VAL A 132 5.36 -2.22 7.57
CA VAL A 132 3.94 -2.38 7.26
C VAL A 132 3.23 -3.03 8.44
N HIS A 133 2.14 -2.43 8.92
CA HIS A 133 1.43 -2.90 10.12
C HIS A 133 -0.08 -2.60 10.04
N LYS A 134 -0.87 -3.34 10.83
CA LYS A 134 -2.31 -3.07 10.97
C LYS A 134 -2.53 -1.70 11.60
N LYS A 135 -3.37 -0.87 10.98
CA LYS A 135 -3.79 0.41 11.55
C LYS A 135 -4.99 0.19 12.48
N PHE A 136 -4.97 0.85 13.63
CA PHE A 136 -6.11 0.91 14.54
C PHE A 136 -6.75 2.29 14.45
N PHE A 137 -8.07 2.33 14.33
CA PHE A 137 -8.89 3.55 14.36
C PHE A 137 -9.72 3.55 15.63
N THR A 138 -9.23 4.22 16.68
CA THR A 138 -9.89 4.28 17.99
C THR A 138 -11.06 5.25 18.03
N GLY A 139 -11.10 6.24 17.12
CA GLY A 139 -12.17 7.23 17.01
C GLY A 139 -13.34 6.85 16.10
N MET A 140 -13.34 5.64 15.51
CA MET A 140 -14.44 5.18 14.64
C MET A 140 -15.20 4.03 15.31
N SER A 141 -16.52 4.11 15.26
CA SER A 141 -17.45 3.02 15.58
C SER A 141 -17.22 1.79 14.70
N LYS A 142 -17.87 0.69 15.06
CA LYS A 142 -17.78 -0.54 14.24
C LYS A 142 -18.47 -0.33 12.90
N GLU A 143 -19.61 0.34 12.90
CA GLU A 143 -20.46 0.61 11.74
C GLU A 143 -19.74 1.52 10.73
N GLU A 144 -19.07 2.57 11.19
CA GLU A 144 -18.25 3.44 10.34
C GLU A 144 -17.04 2.69 9.73
N LYS A 145 -16.39 1.81 10.51
CA LYS A 145 -15.32 0.98 9.97
C LYS A 145 -15.82 0.06 8.86
N LYS A 146 -17.02 -0.51 9.04
CA LYS A 146 -17.62 -1.36 8.01
C LYS A 146 -17.93 -0.59 6.75
N SER A 147 -18.60 0.56 6.84
CA SER A 147 -18.97 1.35 5.67
C SER A 147 -17.76 1.81 4.85
N VAL A 148 -16.62 2.03 5.50
CA VAL A 148 -15.38 2.46 4.83
C VAL A 148 -14.55 1.28 4.32
N PHE A 149 -14.38 0.21 5.11
CA PHE A 149 -13.41 -0.86 4.83
C PHE A 149 -14.00 -2.16 4.31
N GLU A 150 -15.30 -2.44 4.49
CA GLU A 150 -15.97 -3.66 4.02
C GLU A 150 -16.69 -3.35 2.69
N PHE A 151 -15.96 -3.56 1.59
CA PHE A 151 -16.44 -3.30 0.23
C PHE A 151 -15.80 -4.26 -0.75
N ASP A 152 -16.46 -4.56 -1.85
CA ASP A 152 -15.90 -5.45 -2.84
C ASP A 152 -15.22 -4.67 -3.96
N ILE A 153 -14.08 -5.17 -4.42
CA ILE A 153 -13.37 -4.57 -5.56
C ILE A 153 -14.17 -4.75 -6.86
N LYS A 154 -15.02 -5.78 -6.91
CA LYS A 154 -15.87 -6.10 -8.06
C LYS A 154 -16.94 -5.04 -8.33
N ASP A 155 -17.32 -4.27 -7.32
CA ASP A 155 -18.36 -3.25 -7.41
C ASP A 155 -17.83 -1.92 -8.01
N ILE A 156 -16.60 -1.90 -8.51
CA ILE A 156 -15.90 -0.68 -8.97
C ILE A 156 -15.89 -0.60 -10.51
N SER A 157 -16.45 -1.60 -11.20
CA SER A 157 -16.67 -1.56 -12.64
C SER A 157 -18.02 -0.93 -12.99
N GLU A 158 -18.14 0.39 -12.81
CA GLU A 158 -19.11 1.25 -13.49
C GLU A 158 -18.45 2.59 -13.88
#